data_AF-A0A316HN29-F1
#
_entry.id   AF-A0A316HN29-F1
#
_cell.length_a   1.000
_cell.length_b   1.000
_cell.length_c   1.000
_cell.angle_alpha   90.00
_cell.angle_beta   90.00
_cell.angle_gamma   90.00
#
_symmetry.space_group_name_H-M   'P 1'
#
loop_
_entity.id
_entity.type
_entity.pdbx_description
1 polymer ?
#
loop_
_entity_poly.entity_id
_entity_poly.type
_entity_poly.pdbx_seq_one_letter_code
_entity_poly.pdbx_strand_id
1 'polypeptide(L)'
;MRLSRRQLFTAAGVTALASSGLPFGGAAAVAAPARTWSGEIQVGDWEQYYLGLDGGAHQKALSALGIAHRDGVRADEPYLMVPVVSVRRAALEFGDHAAADVLRDRFGLDSPSMLGRGLKLVLGKDGLERRYLDDPALQLRYIGYRRRFGRYAMPMPDEVRRALA
;
A
#
# COMPACT_ATOMS: atom_id res chain seq x y z
N MET A 1 25.22 -49.00 -24.31
CA MET A 1 24.50 -48.36 -23.18
C MET A 1 23.02 -48.31 -23.50
N ARG A 2 22.21 -49.13 -22.81
CA ARG A 2 20.75 -49.04 -22.65
C ARG A 2 20.39 -50.16 -21.67
N LEU A 3 20.23 -49.83 -20.39
CA LEU A 3 19.74 -50.75 -19.38
C LEU A 3 18.24 -50.52 -19.24
N SER A 4 17.44 -51.53 -19.53
CA SER A 4 16.05 -51.66 -19.10
C SER A 4 15.86 -53.08 -18.61
N ARG A 5 15.45 -53.22 -17.34
CA ARG A 5 14.95 -54.46 -16.74
C ARG A 5 14.49 -54.20 -15.31
N ARG A 6 13.28 -54.71 -15.01
CA ARG A 6 12.77 -55.17 -13.70
C ARG A 6 12.14 -54.09 -12.81
N GLN A 7 11.04 -54.30 -12.08
CA GLN A 7 10.15 -55.44 -11.79
C GLN A 7 8.92 -54.80 -11.10
N LEU A 8 7.68 -55.00 -11.59
CA LEU A 8 6.69 -55.94 -11.03
C LEU A 8 6.79 -56.17 -9.52
N PHE A 9 5.82 -55.62 -8.76
CA PHE A 9 5.11 -56.37 -7.72
C PHE A 9 3.67 -55.80 -7.55
N THR A 10 2.71 -56.73 -7.57
CA THR A 10 1.28 -56.55 -7.34
C THR A 10 0.92 -57.33 -6.07
N ALA A 11 0.14 -56.73 -5.16
CA ALA A 11 -0.75 -57.40 -4.18
C ALA A 11 -1.59 -56.28 -3.52
N ALA A 12 -2.91 -56.16 -3.73
CA ALA A 12 -4.04 -57.00 -3.31
C ALA A 12 -4.48 -56.78 -1.83
N GLY A 13 -5.78 -56.49 -1.63
CA GLY A 13 -6.49 -56.49 -0.33
C GLY A 13 -7.22 -55.18 -0.01
N VAL A 14 -8.46 -54.90 -0.42
CA VAL A 14 -9.79 -55.45 -0.03
C VAL A 14 -10.43 -54.72 1.17
N THR A 15 -11.69 -54.27 0.94
CA THR A 15 -12.79 -53.83 1.87
C THR A 15 -12.66 -52.49 2.61
N ALA A 16 -13.71 -51.69 2.88
CA ALA A 16 -15.16 -51.82 2.73
C ALA A 16 -15.80 -50.41 2.73
N LEU A 17 -17.03 -50.31 2.18
CA LEU A 17 -17.91 -49.15 2.31
C LEU A 17 -18.35 -48.91 3.77
N ALA A 18 -18.45 -47.64 4.16
CA ALA A 18 -19.47 -47.19 5.11
C ALA A 18 -19.80 -45.70 4.85
N SER A 19 -20.95 -45.48 4.24
CA SER A 19 -21.65 -44.20 4.16
C SER A 19 -22.41 -43.96 5.48
N SER A 20 -22.15 -42.82 6.13
CA SER A 20 -23.04 -42.24 7.14
C SER A 20 -22.88 -40.71 7.11
N GLY A 21 -23.93 -40.02 6.70
CA GLY A 21 -23.94 -38.57 6.55
C GLY A 21 -24.06 -37.79 7.85
N LEU A 22 -23.71 -36.50 7.78
CA LEU A 22 -24.59 -35.33 7.96
C LEU A 22 -23.76 -34.05 7.69
N PRO A 23 -24.39 -32.94 7.25
CA PRO A 23 -23.70 -31.73 6.86
C PRO A 23 -23.67 -30.74 8.02
N PHE A 24 -22.54 -30.51 8.68
CA PHE A 24 -22.42 -29.40 9.62
C PHE A 24 -21.00 -28.85 9.68
N GLY A 25 -20.91 -27.52 9.64
CA GLY A 25 -19.69 -26.78 9.91
C GLY A 25 -19.14 -26.12 8.67
N GLY A 26 -19.81 -25.05 8.22
CA GLY A 26 -19.09 -24.02 7.48
C GLY A 26 -17.87 -23.64 8.33
N ALA A 27 -16.68 -23.88 7.78
CA ALA A 27 -15.46 -23.35 8.35
C ALA A 27 -15.66 -21.83 8.34
N ALA A 28 -15.96 -21.27 9.51
CA ALA A 28 -15.86 -19.85 9.72
C ALA A 28 -14.47 -19.47 9.24
N ALA A 29 -14.42 -18.61 8.22
CA ALA A 29 -13.19 -17.97 7.82
C ALA A 29 -12.63 -17.33 9.08
N VAL A 30 -11.62 -17.98 9.67
CA VAL A 30 -10.91 -17.45 10.82
C VAL A 30 -10.44 -16.08 10.35
N ALA A 31 -10.96 -15.03 10.97
CA ALA A 31 -10.59 -13.67 10.63
C ALA A 31 -9.07 -13.63 10.56
N ALA A 32 -8.53 -13.31 9.38
CA ALA A 32 -7.11 -13.12 9.23
C ALA A 32 -6.64 -12.21 10.37
N PRO A 33 -5.55 -12.53 11.07
CA PRO A 33 -5.10 -11.72 12.19
C PRO A 33 -5.02 -10.26 11.73
N ALA A 34 -5.60 -9.36 12.53
CA ALA A 34 -5.51 -7.93 12.28
C ALA A 34 -4.03 -7.60 12.03
N ARG A 35 -3.73 -7.04 10.86
CA ARG A 35 -2.35 -6.76 10.44
C ARG A 35 -1.71 -5.91 11.53
N THR A 36 -0.66 -6.40 12.18
CA THR A 36 0.02 -5.67 13.26
C THR A 36 0.93 -4.61 12.65
N TRP A 37 0.55 -3.35 12.81
CA TRP A 37 1.27 -2.18 12.29
C TRP A 37 2.27 -1.67 13.33
N SER A 38 3.41 -2.34 13.47
CA SER A 38 4.46 -1.96 14.42
C SER A 38 5.66 -1.29 13.75
N GLY A 39 6.42 -0.53 14.53
CA GLY A 39 7.64 0.13 14.10
C GLY A 39 7.43 1.61 13.82
N GLU A 40 8.44 2.21 13.19
CA GLU A 40 8.50 3.63 12.88
C GLU A 40 8.80 3.84 11.41
N ILE A 41 8.37 4.99 10.88
CA ILE A 41 8.61 5.46 9.53
C ILE A 41 9.26 6.83 9.64
N GLN A 42 10.33 7.04 8.89
CA GLN A 42 10.97 8.33 8.79
C GLN A 42 10.07 9.27 7.96
N VAL A 43 9.89 10.53 8.40
CA VAL A 43 9.03 11.48 7.68
C VAL A 43 9.44 11.68 6.23
N GLY A 44 10.74 11.72 5.92
CA GLY A 44 11.23 11.79 4.54
C GLY A 44 10.77 10.61 3.66
N ASP A 45 10.71 9.39 4.22
CA ASP A 45 10.24 8.21 3.51
C ASP A 45 8.72 8.25 3.27
N TRP A 46 7.98 8.92 4.14
CA TRP A 46 6.56 9.22 3.93
C TRP A 46 6.41 10.28 2.84
N GLU A 47 7.10 11.41 2.96
CA GLU A 47 6.92 12.58 2.09
C GLU A 47 7.44 12.40 0.66
N GLN A 48 8.28 11.40 0.39
CA GLN A 48 8.72 11.09 -0.99
C GLN A 48 7.54 10.74 -1.92
N TYR A 49 6.43 10.24 -1.37
CA TYR A 49 5.21 9.91 -2.11
C TYR A 49 4.26 11.11 -2.28
N TYR A 50 4.57 12.26 -1.67
CA TYR A 50 3.69 13.42 -1.69
C TYR A 50 3.65 14.12 -3.06
N LEU A 51 2.44 14.23 -3.60
CA LEU A 51 2.14 14.87 -4.88
C LEU A 51 1.32 16.18 -4.75
N GLY A 52 0.83 16.51 -3.55
CA GLY A 52 -0.06 17.65 -3.32
C GLY A 52 -1.42 17.54 -4.02
N LEU A 53 -1.91 16.32 -4.23
CA LEU A 53 -3.18 15.99 -4.89
C LEU A 53 -4.27 15.56 -3.90
N ASP A 54 -4.02 15.65 -2.60
CA ASP A 54 -4.86 15.15 -1.51
C ASP A 54 -5.75 16.25 -0.88
N GLY A 55 -5.83 17.42 -1.51
CA GLY A 55 -6.63 18.54 -1.01
C GLY A 55 -6.13 19.12 0.32
N GLY A 56 -4.84 18.97 0.61
CA GLY A 56 -4.22 19.47 1.85
C GLY A 56 -4.32 18.49 3.03
N ALA A 57 -4.66 17.23 2.76
CA ALA A 57 -4.74 16.19 3.78
C ALA A 57 -3.39 15.97 4.48
N HIS A 58 -2.29 15.98 3.72
CA HIS A 58 -0.95 15.84 4.26
C HIS A 58 -0.62 16.91 5.31
N GLN A 59 -0.85 18.19 5.00
CA GLN A 59 -0.58 19.27 5.95
C GLN A 59 -1.46 19.15 7.20
N LYS A 60 -2.74 18.77 7.04
CA LYS A 60 -3.63 18.51 8.18
C LYS A 60 -3.10 17.38 9.06
N ALA A 61 -2.56 16.32 8.46
CA ALA A 61 -1.94 15.21 9.20
C ALA A 61 -0.68 15.67 9.95
N LEU A 62 0.22 16.43 9.30
CA LEU A 62 1.41 16.99 9.96
C LEU A 62 1.00 17.87 11.15
N SER A 63 0.02 18.78 10.97
CA SER A 63 -0.51 19.60 12.07
C SER A 63 -1.09 18.75 13.20
N ALA A 64 -1.89 17.73 12.90
CA ALA A 64 -2.52 16.88 13.89
C ALA A 64 -1.52 16.02 14.69
N LEU A 65 -0.39 15.69 14.07
CA LEU A 65 0.71 14.96 14.72
C LEU A 65 1.73 15.88 15.41
N GLY A 66 1.54 17.21 15.34
CA GLY A 66 2.48 18.18 15.92
C GLY A 66 3.81 18.26 15.19
N ILE A 67 3.85 17.89 13.90
CA ILE A 67 5.05 17.95 13.06
C ILE A 67 5.13 19.34 12.41
N ALA A 68 6.20 20.07 12.72
CA ALA A 68 6.44 21.41 12.19
C ALA A 68 6.69 21.37 10.67
N HIS A 69 6.08 22.30 9.92
CA HIS A 69 6.21 22.44 8.47
C HIS A 69 6.11 23.93 8.08
N ARG A 70 7.20 24.68 8.26
CA ARG A 70 7.20 26.14 8.11
C ARG A 70 7.03 26.62 6.67
N ASP A 71 7.37 25.78 5.69
CA ASP A 71 7.13 26.07 4.28
C ASP A 71 5.65 25.89 3.87
N GLY A 72 4.81 25.41 4.80
CA GLY A 72 3.39 25.16 4.60
C GLY A 72 3.08 23.89 3.80
N VAL A 73 4.08 23.06 3.48
CA VAL A 73 3.92 21.89 2.61
C VAL A 73 4.55 20.64 3.21
N ARG A 74 5.80 20.70 3.65
CA ARG A 74 6.61 19.56 4.11
C ARG A 74 7.16 19.78 5.51
N ALA A 75 7.40 18.68 6.21
CA ALA A 75 8.01 18.69 7.52
C ALA A 75 9.40 19.33 7.49
N ASP A 76 9.69 20.12 8.53
CA ASP A 76 10.97 20.78 8.71
C ASP A 76 12.09 19.76 9.02
N GLU A 77 11.75 18.69 9.73
CA GLU A 77 12.67 17.62 10.15
C GLU A 77 12.37 16.31 9.41
N PRO A 78 12.96 16.08 8.21
CA PRO A 78 12.69 14.90 7.40
C PRO A 78 13.25 13.61 8.00
N TYR A 79 14.11 13.68 9.03
CA TYR A 79 14.66 12.53 9.75
C TYR A 79 13.85 12.15 10.99
N LEU A 80 12.77 12.87 11.29
CA LEU A 80 11.89 12.53 12.40
C LEU A 80 11.30 11.14 12.20
N MET A 81 11.38 10.30 13.22
CA MET A 81 10.75 8.98 13.24
C MET A 81 9.34 9.10 13.81
N VAL A 82 8.36 8.56 13.08
CA VAL A 82 6.95 8.59 13.45
C VAL A 82 6.43 7.16 13.57
N PRO A 83 5.69 6.81 14.63
CA PRO A 83 5.09 5.49 14.75
C PRO A 83 4.21 5.15 13.55
N VAL A 84 4.31 3.92 13.05
CA VAL A 84 3.49 3.45 11.91
C VAL A 84 2.00 3.68 12.16
N VAL A 85 1.53 3.52 13.41
CA VAL A 85 0.13 3.77 13.78
C VAL A 85 -0.29 5.21 13.51
N SER A 86 0.60 6.19 13.72
CA SER A 86 0.33 7.61 13.44
C SER A 86 0.27 7.87 11.93
N VAL A 87 1.15 7.23 11.15
CA VAL A 87 1.09 7.31 9.67
C VAL A 87 -0.20 6.66 9.14
N ARG A 88 -0.63 5.55 9.74
CA ARG A 88 -1.93 4.92 9.41
C ARG A 88 -3.10 5.85 9.72
N ARG A 89 -3.08 6.53 10.87
CA ARG A 89 -4.08 7.57 11.19
C ARG A 89 -4.04 8.72 10.20
N ALA A 90 -2.87 9.17 9.76
CA ALA A 90 -2.74 10.17 8.70
C ALA A 90 -3.51 9.76 7.41
N ALA A 91 -3.34 8.52 6.97
CA ALA A 91 -4.03 8.01 5.80
C ALA A 91 -5.55 7.86 6.01
N LEU A 92 -5.98 7.27 7.13
CA LEU A 92 -7.39 6.91 7.36
C LEU A 92 -8.26 8.08 7.83
N GLU A 93 -7.75 8.92 8.74
CA GLU A 93 -8.51 10.02 9.34
C GLU A 93 -8.46 11.29 8.47
N PHE A 94 -7.30 11.60 7.88
CA PHE A 94 -7.11 12.84 7.14
C PHE A 94 -7.15 12.65 5.62
N GLY A 95 -6.97 11.41 5.14
CA GLY A 95 -6.91 11.11 3.70
C GLY A 95 -5.54 11.39 3.08
N ASP A 96 -4.47 11.37 3.86
CA ASP A 96 -3.11 11.60 3.34
C ASP A 96 -2.71 10.50 2.35
N HIS A 97 -2.46 10.91 1.10
CA HIS A 97 -2.06 10.03 0.01
C HIS A 97 -0.65 9.45 0.18
N ALA A 98 0.28 10.28 0.64
CA ALA A 98 1.66 9.88 0.84
C ALA A 98 1.76 8.85 1.98
N ALA A 99 0.96 9.03 3.04
CA ALA A 99 0.84 8.08 4.13
C ALA A 99 0.30 6.74 3.65
N ALA A 100 -0.70 6.76 2.76
CA ALA A 100 -1.22 5.54 2.17
C ALA A 100 -0.16 4.80 1.33
N ASP A 101 0.63 5.50 0.52
CA ASP A 101 1.65 4.85 -0.32
C ASP A 101 2.88 4.36 0.44
N VAL A 102 3.36 5.08 1.46
CA VAL A 102 4.48 4.58 2.27
C VAL A 102 4.08 3.30 3.02
N LEU A 103 2.83 3.22 3.49
CA LEU A 103 2.29 1.99 4.09
C LEU A 103 2.07 0.88 3.06
N ARG A 104 1.60 1.23 1.86
CA ARG A 104 1.48 0.28 0.75
C ARG A 104 2.81 -0.37 0.41
N ASP A 105 3.85 0.43 0.26
CA ASP A 105 5.20 -0.03 -0.08
C ASP A 105 5.81 -0.84 1.07
N ARG A 106 5.80 -0.30 2.29
CA ARG A 106 6.40 -0.92 3.48
C ARG A 106 5.81 -2.29 3.82
N PHE A 107 4.50 -2.47 3.62
CA PHE A 107 3.78 -3.67 4.01
C PHE A 107 3.32 -4.54 2.82
N GLY A 108 3.75 -4.20 1.59
CA GLY A 108 3.40 -4.95 0.39
C GLY A 108 1.89 -5.07 0.18
N LEU A 109 1.14 -3.97 0.38
CA LEU A 109 -0.32 -3.98 0.26
C LEU A 109 -0.74 -4.05 -1.22
N ASP A 110 -1.68 -4.94 -1.51
CA ASP A 110 -2.33 -5.02 -2.82
C ASP A 110 -3.46 -4.00 -2.92
N SER A 111 -3.09 -2.71 -2.88
CA SER A 111 -4.00 -1.58 -3.05
C SER A 111 -3.52 -0.67 -4.18
N PRO A 112 -4.41 0.13 -4.81
CA PRO A 112 -4.00 1.14 -5.77
C PRO A 112 -2.97 2.12 -5.16
N SER A 113 -1.98 2.54 -5.95
CA SER A 113 -1.04 3.60 -5.56
C SER A 113 -1.66 4.98 -5.74
N MET A 114 -1.59 5.84 -4.73
CA MET A 114 -2.02 7.23 -4.87
C MET A 114 -1.01 8.07 -5.66
N LEU A 115 0.28 7.80 -5.49
CA LEU A 115 1.39 8.29 -6.33
C LEU A 115 1.12 7.90 -7.78
N GLY A 116 0.91 6.61 -8.07
CA GLY A 116 0.64 6.12 -9.42
C GLY A 116 -0.58 6.78 -10.07
N ARG A 117 -1.70 6.86 -9.35
CA ARG A 117 -2.91 7.54 -9.84
C ARG A 117 -2.68 9.02 -10.10
N GLY A 118 -1.92 9.70 -9.24
CA GLY A 118 -1.57 11.10 -9.41
C GLY A 118 -0.65 11.35 -10.60
N LEU A 119 0.33 10.46 -10.82
CA LEU A 119 1.21 10.51 -11.99
C LEU A 119 0.42 10.25 -13.28
N LYS A 120 -0.49 9.27 -13.29
CA LYS A 120 -1.39 9.02 -14.41
C LYS A 120 -2.24 10.26 -14.72
N LEU A 121 -2.81 10.88 -13.69
CA LEU A 121 -3.64 12.08 -13.84
C LEU A 121 -2.85 13.25 -14.46
N VAL A 122 -1.65 13.52 -13.94
CA VAL A 122 -0.87 14.72 -14.32
C VAL A 122 -0.06 14.52 -15.59
N LEU A 123 0.52 13.33 -15.79
CA LEU A 123 1.43 13.01 -16.89
C LEU A 123 0.79 12.11 -17.97
N GLY A 124 -0.41 11.60 -17.75
CA GLY A 124 -1.14 10.76 -18.70
C GLY A 124 -0.57 9.35 -18.85
N LYS A 125 0.26 8.88 -17.91
CA LYS A 125 0.96 7.59 -17.99
C LYS A 125 0.92 6.83 -16.66
N ASP A 126 0.63 5.54 -16.74
CA ASP A 126 0.72 4.59 -15.63
C ASP A 126 2.15 4.06 -15.45
N GLY A 127 2.41 3.39 -14.32
CA GLY A 127 3.66 2.65 -14.09
C GLY A 127 4.89 3.54 -13.91
N LEU A 128 4.68 4.79 -13.50
CA LEU A 128 5.75 5.77 -13.31
C LEU A 128 6.27 5.87 -11.88
N GLU A 129 5.66 5.16 -10.92
CA GLU A 129 5.90 5.29 -9.48
C GLU A 129 7.37 5.11 -9.12
N ARG A 130 7.95 3.95 -9.48
CA ARG A 130 9.34 3.65 -9.15
C ARG A 130 10.29 4.63 -9.82
N ARG A 131 10.04 4.93 -11.09
CA ARG A 131 10.86 5.90 -11.83
C ARG A 131 10.74 7.30 -11.23
N TYR A 132 9.58 7.72 -10.77
CA TYR A 132 9.37 9.04 -10.18
C TYR A 132 10.19 9.22 -8.90
N LEU A 133 10.32 8.16 -8.09
CA LEU A 133 11.16 8.20 -6.88
C LEU A 133 12.66 8.31 -7.21
N ASP A 134 13.09 7.72 -8.33
CA ASP A 134 14.51 7.62 -8.70
C ASP A 134 14.99 8.68 -9.74
N ASP A 135 14.09 9.36 -10.47
CA ASP A 135 14.39 10.24 -11.61
C ASP A 135 14.02 11.71 -11.32
N PRO A 136 14.99 12.57 -10.93
CA PRO A 136 14.74 13.99 -10.69
C PRO A 136 14.16 14.75 -11.90
N ALA A 137 14.48 14.34 -13.13
CA ALA A 137 13.93 14.97 -14.31
C ALA A 137 12.42 14.69 -14.45
N LEU A 138 11.97 13.50 -14.04
CA LEU A 138 10.55 13.16 -13.98
C LEU A 138 9.83 13.94 -12.87
N GLN A 139 10.47 14.14 -11.72
CA GLN A 139 9.93 14.97 -10.63
C GLN A 139 9.75 16.43 -11.05
N LEU A 140 10.78 17.02 -11.70
CA LEU A 140 10.70 18.38 -12.25
C LEU A 140 9.63 18.50 -13.33
N ARG A 141 9.52 17.49 -14.21
CA ARG A 141 8.44 17.43 -15.20
C ARG A 141 7.08 17.44 -14.51
N TYR A 142 6.87 16.59 -13.51
CA TYR A 142 5.63 16.57 -12.74
C TYR A 142 5.27 17.95 -12.18
N ILE A 143 6.23 18.64 -11.53
CA ILE A 143 6.02 19.99 -10.98
C ILE A 143 5.54 20.95 -12.08
N GLY A 144 6.16 20.91 -13.27
CA GLY A 144 5.77 21.75 -14.41
C GLY A 144 4.33 21.53 -14.89
N TYR A 145 3.84 20.28 -14.89
CA TYR A 145 2.47 19.95 -15.33
C TYR A 145 1.42 20.08 -14.21
N ARG A 146 1.82 19.88 -12.95
CA ARG A 146 0.93 19.87 -11.78
C ARG A 146 0.16 21.19 -11.62
N ARG A 147 0.71 22.32 -12.03
CA ARG A 147 0.06 23.64 -11.92
C ARG A 147 -1.38 23.68 -12.46
N ARG A 148 -1.65 22.97 -13.57
CA ARG A 148 -2.99 22.92 -14.20
C ARG A 148 -4.05 22.25 -13.32
N PHE A 149 -3.59 21.42 -12.39
CA PHE A 149 -4.43 20.65 -11.50
C PHE A 149 -4.46 21.25 -10.08
N GLY A 150 -3.88 22.43 -9.83
CA GLY A 150 -3.70 22.96 -8.46
C GLY A 150 -4.96 23.07 -7.60
N ARG A 151 -6.16 23.13 -8.21
CA ARG A 151 -7.46 23.12 -7.53
C ARG A 151 -8.14 21.75 -7.47
N TYR A 152 -7.53 20.74 -8.08
CA TYR A 152 -8.02 19.38 -8.11
C TYR A 152 -7.48 18.60 -6.91
N ALA A 153 -8.42 18.01 -6.16
CA ALA A 153 -8.16 17.02 -5.13
C ALA A 153 -8.64 15.66 -5.65
N MET A 154 -7.73 14.69 -5.66
CA MET A 154 -8.00 13.33 -6.07
C MET A 154 -8.59 12.56 -4.88
N PRO A 155 -9.72 11.86 -5.02
CA PRO A 155 -10.24 11.06 -3.92
C PRO A 155 -9.39 9.80 -3.70
N MET A 156 -9.18 9.45 -2.42
CA MET A 156 -8.64 8.17 -2.02
C MET A 156 -9.69 7.05 -2.25
N PRO A 157 -9.38 6.00 -3.02
CA PRO A 157 -10.29 4.88 -3.25
C PRO A 157 -10.60 4.09 -1.99
N ASP A 158 -11.78 3.47 -1.94
CA ASP A 158 -12.18 2.62 -0.83
C ASP A 158 -11.33 1.34 -0.72
N GLU A 159 -10.74 0.87 -1.81
CA GLU A 159 -9.75 -0.23 -1.79
C GLU A 159 -8.54 0.12 -0.94
N VAL A 160 -8.04 1.36 -1.03
CA VAL A 160 -6.90 1.83 -0.24
C VAL A 160 -7.27 1.90 1.24
N ARG A 161 -8.44 2.46 1.56
CA ARG A 161 -8.93 2.52 2.94
C ARG A 161 -9.13 1.13 3.55
N ARG A 162 -9.70 0.19 2.79
CA ARG A 162 -9.88 -1.20 3.23
C ARG A 162 -8.57 -1.94 3.44
N ALA A 163 -7.55 -1.68 2.62
CA ALA A 163 -6.24 -2.30 2.80
C ALA A 163 -5.49 -1.81 4.05
N LEU A 164 -5.83 -0.59 4.51
CA LEU A 164 -5.25 0.05 5.69
C LEU A 164 -6.08 -0.16 6.97
N ALA A 165 -7.38 -0.50 6.87
CA ALA A 165 -8.26 -0.77 8.00
C ALA A 165 -7.86 -2.05 8.74
#